data_AF-A0A917HAL0-F1
#
_entry.id   AF-A0A917HAL0-F1
#
_cell.length_a   1.000
_cell.length_b   1.000
_cell.length_c   1.000
_cell.angle_alpha   90.00
_cell.angle_beta   90.00
_cell.angle_gamma   90.00
#
_symmetry.space_group_name_H-M   'P 1'
#
loop_
_entity.id
_entity.type
_entity.pdbx_description
1 polymer ?
#
loop_
_entity_poly.entity_id
_entity_poly.type
_entity_poly.pdbx_seq_one_letter_code
_entity_poly.pdbx_strand_id
1 'polypeptide(L)'
;MNHLEPVLIVGTVFFTVAYIIEIILKYRLRSRIVSSGLTDEKLIRGLFASKVDNRYSTLKWGLILLFAGIGLIVLEYVPYEYDSPLPYGIEGTFIALGFLLYYFMVNGKPSGAKREE
;
A
#
# COMPACT_ATOMS: atom_id res chain seq x y z
N MET A 1 19.31 24.44 -2.46
CA MET A 1 18.35 23.37 -2.10
C MET A 1 17.06 23.94 -1.49
N ASN A 2 16.62 25.16 -1.87
CA ASN A 2 15.61 25.93 -1.12
C ASN A 2 14.21 25.97 -1.79
N HIS A 3 13.97 25.11 -2.78
CA HIS A 3 12.69 25.07 -3.52
C HIS A 3 11.94 23.75 -3.34
N LEU A 4 12.51 22.78 -2.61
CA LEU A 4 11.89 21.47 -2.38
C LEU A 4 10.81 21.53 -1.29
N GLU A 5 11.03 22.33 -0.24
CA GLU A 5 10.08 22.52 0.85
C GLU A 5 8.69 23.01 0.37
N PRO A 6 8.58 24.09 -0.45
CA PRO A 6 7.27 24.53 -0.91
C PRO A 6 6.60 23.52 -1.85
N VAL A 7 7.37 22.78 -2.65
CA VAL A 7 6.84 21.76 -3.57
C VAL A 7 6.24 20.58 -2.80
N LEU A 8 6.89 20.15 -1.71
CA LEU A 8 6.37 19.09 -0.84
C LEU A 8 5.08 19.51 -0.12
N ILE A 9 5.02 20.74 0.38
CA ILE A 9 3.82 21.26 1.07
C ILE A 9 2.65 21.33 0.09
N VAL A 10 2.86 21.90 -1.10
CA VAL A 10 1.80 22.00 -2.12
C VAL A 10 1.35 20.62 -2.58
N GLY A 11 2.28 19.69 -2.80
CA GLY A 11 1.96 18.33 -3.23
C GLY A 11 1.13 17.56 -2.19
N THR A 12 1.50 17.63 -0.91
CA THR A 12 0.77 16.93 0.16
C THR A 12 -0.63 17.49 0.38
N VAL A 13 -0.78 18.82 0.39
CA VAL A 13 -2.10 19.46 0.50
C VAL A 13 -2.99 19.10 -0.69
N PHE A 14 -2.46 19.18 -1.91
CA PHE A 14 -3.20 18.82 -3.12
C PHE A 14 -3.66 17.37 -3.10
N PHE A 15 -2.78 16.45 -2.72
CA PHE A 15 -3.09 15.03 -2.61
C PHE A 15 -4.18 14.76 -1.57
N THR A 16 -4.12 15.46 -0.43
CA THR A 16 -5.11 15.33 0.64
C THR A 16 -6.49 15.79 0.18
N VAL A 17 -6.57 16.93 -0.51
CA VAL A 17 -7.84 17.45 -1.06
C VAL A 17 -8.41 16.50 -2.11
N ALA A 18 -7.59 16.02 -3.05
CA ALA A 18 -8.01 15.05 -4.06
C ALA A 18 -8.54 13.76 -3.42
N TYR A 19 -7.86 13.26 -2.39
CA TYR A 19 -8.25 12.06 -1.66
C TYR A 19 -9.59 12.23 -0.93
N ILE A 20 -9.82 13.38 -0.29
CA ILE A 20 -11.09 13.72 0.34
C ILE A 20 -12.22 13.72 -0.69
N ILE A 21 -11.99 14.34 -1.86
CA ILE A 21 -12.97 14.36 -2.95
C ILE A 21 -13.29 12.93 -3.41
N GLU A 22 -12.27 12.09 -3.61
CA GLU A 22 -12.46 10.69 -4.00
C GLU A 22 -13.31 9.89 -3.01
N ILE A 23 -13.07 10.09 -1.70
CA ILE A 23 -13.86 9.47 -0.63
C ILE A 23 -15.32 9.91 -0.71
N ILE A 24 -15.57 11.22 -0.86
CA ILE A 24 -16.93 11.76 -0.95
C ILE A 24 -17.65 11.23 -2.19
N LEU A 25 -16.97 11.19 -3.34
CA LEU A 25 -17.52 10.64 -4.59
C LEU A 25 -17.88 9.15 -4.41
N LYS A 26 -16.95 8.34 -3.90
CA LYS A 26 -17.20 6.92 -3.59
C LYS A 26 -18.38 6.74 -2.65
N TYR A 27 -18.50 7.58 -1.63
CA TYR A 27 -19.63 7.55 -0.70
C TYR A 27 -20.96 7.90 -1.39
N ARG A 28 -21.01 8.97 -2.20
CA ARG A 28 -22.23 9.33 -2.94
C ARG A 28 -22.62 8.27 -3.97
N LEU A 29 -21.65 7.69 -4.67
CA LEU A 29 -21.86 6.58 -5.60
C LEU A 29 -22.49 5.38 -4.88
N ARG A 30 -21.91 4.98 -3.74
CA ARG A 30 -22.42 3.86 -2.93
C ARG A 30 -23.80 4.15 -2.37
N SER A 31 -24.05 5.37 -1.88
CA SER A 31 -25.35 5.81 -1.39
C SER A 31 -26.42 5.77 -2.48
N ARG A 32 -26.10 6.23 -3.71
CA ARG A 32 -27.01 6.12 -4.87
C ARG A 32 -27.32 4.68 -5.24
N ILE A 33 -26.30 3.81 -5.31
CA ILE A 33 -26.49 2.39 -5.64
C ILE A 33 -27.43 1.72 -4.63
N VAL A 34 -27.24 1.96 -3.33
CA VAL A 34 -28.12 1.40 -2.29
C VAL A 34 -29.55 1.96 -2.38
N SER A 35 -29.69 3.26 -2.65
CA SER A 35 -31.02 3.89 -2.80
C SER A 35 -31.77 3.49 -4.07
N SER A 36 -31.06 2.99 -5.09
CA SER A 36 -31.64 2.61 -6.38
C SER A 36 -32.37 1.27 -6.38
N GLY A 37 -32.43 0.56 -5.24
CA GLY A 37 -33.18 -0.70 -5.11
C GLY A 37 -32.63 -1.87 -5.97
N LEU A 38 -31.51 -1.67 -6.66
CA LEU A 38 -30.76 -2.70 -7.38
C LEU A 38 -30.02 -3.60 -6.38
N THR A 39 -30.79 -4.31 -5.53
CA THR A 39 -30.32 -5.39 -4.68
C THR A 39 -30.11 -6.67 -5.52
N ASP A 40 -29.48 -6.52 -6.68
CA ASP A 40 -29.02 -7.67 -7.44
C ASP A 40 -27.88 -8.27 -6.61
N GLU A 41 -28.11 -9.44 -6.03
CA GLU A 41 -27.20 -10.12 -5.11
C GLU A 41 -25.80 -10.30 -5.72
N LYS A 42 -25.72 -10.32 -7.06
CA LYS A 42 -24.48 -10.30 -7.84
C LYS A 42 -23.68 -9.00 -7.69
N LEU A 43 -24.34 -7.84 -7.68
CA LEU A 43 -23.69 -6.53 -7.48
C LEU A 43 -23.20 -6.34 -6.04
N ILE A 44 -23.97 -6.85 -5.07
CA ILE A 44 -23.57 -6.85 -3.65
C ILE A 44 -22.34 -7.75 -3.48
N ARG A 45 -22.35 -8.99 -4.01
CA ARG A 45 -21.16 -9.86 -3.99
C ARG A 45 -19.94 -9.22 -4.67
N GLY A 46 -20.10 -8.54 -5.80
CA GLY A 46 -18.99 -7.84 -6.47
C GLY A 46 -18.43 -6.66 -5.66
N LEU A 47 -19.29 -5.86 -5.03
CA LEU A 47 -18.88 -4.74 -4.18
C LEU A 47 -18.17 -5.21 -2.90
N PHE A 48 -18.61 -6.31 -2.29
CA PHE A 48 -18.01 -6.86 -1.08
C PHE A 48 -16.81 -7.78 -1.33
N ALA A 49 -16.69 -8.39 -2.52
CA ALA A 49 -15.51 -9.18 -2.91
C ALA A 49 -14.22 -8.35 -2.88
N SER A 50 -14.28 -7.07 -3.26
CA SER A 50 -13.13 -6.14 -3.15
C SER A 50 -12.61 -5.98 -1.71
N LYS A 51 -13.46 -6.18 -0.70
CA LYS A 51 -13.08 -6.06 0.71
C LYS A 51 -12.33 -7.30 1.21
N VAL A 52 -12.50 -8.45 0.56
CA VAL A 52 -11.79 -9.70 0.90
C VAL A 52 -10.34 -9.65 0.44
N ASP A 53 -10.05 -8.95 -0.65
CA ASP A 53 -8.69 -8.70 -1.17
C ASP A 53 -7.82 -7.90 -0.18
N ASN A 54 -8.46 -7.05 0.63
CA ASN A 54 -7.77 -6.24 1.65
C ASN A 54 -7.26 -7.05 2.86
N ARG A 55 -7.56 -8.35 2.96
CA ARG A 55 -7.12 -9.17 4.11
C ARG A 55 -5.59 -9.32 4.17
N TYR A 56 -4.91 -9.20 3.03
CA TYR A 56 -3.45 -9.26 2.93
C TYR A 56 -2.77 -7.88 2.95
N SER A 57 -3.54 -6.78 3.03
CA SER A 57 -3.00 -5.42 3.09
C SER A 57 -2.26 -5.17 4.41
N THR A 58 -2.81 -5.62 5.53
CA THR A 58 -2.13 -5.53 6.84
C THR A 58 -0.82 -6.32 6.86
N LEU A 59 -0.76 -7.47 6.19
CA LEU A 59 0.44 -8.30 6.09
C LEU A 59 1.54 -7.61 5.26
N LYS A 60 1.16 -6.86 4.22
CA LYS A 60 2.07 -6.02 3.43
C LYS A 60 2.75 -4.97 4.30
N TRP A 61 1.96 -4.20 5.05
CA TRP A 61 2.49 -3.13 5.90
C TRP A 61 3.34 -3.67 7.06
N GLY A 62 2.96 -4.80 7.66
CA GLY A 62 3.76 -5.47 8.68
C GLY A 62 5.14 -5.90 8.17
N LEU A 63 5.20 -6.49 6.96
CA LEU A 63 6.46 -6.95 6.38
C LEU A 63 7.38 -5.78 5.99
N ILE A 64 6.81 -4.72 5.40
CA ILE A 64 7.58 -3.51 5.06
C ILE A 64 8.17 -2.86 6.32
N LEU A 65 7.37 -2.70 7.38
CA LEU A 65 7.84 -2.11 8.64
C LEU A 65 8.89 -2.97 9.33
N LEU A 66 8.77 -4.29 9.25
CA LEU A 66 9.77 -5.23 9.78
C LEU A 66 11.10 -5.04 9.08
N PHE A 67 11.12 -4.99 7.74
CA PHE A 67 12.37 -4.81 7.00
C PHE A 67 12.94 -3.40 7.12
N ALA A 68 12.11 -2.36 7.14
CA ALA A 68 12.55 -0.99 7.43
C ALA A 68 13.23 -0.91 8.81
N GLY A 69 12.62 -1.50 9.84
CA GLY A 69 13.22 -1.57 11.18
C GLY A 69 14.58 -2.28 11.20
N ILE A 70 14.74 -3.35 10.42
CA ILE A 70 16.05 -4.02 10.26
C ILE A 70 17.05 -3.12 9.54
N GLY A 71 16.63 -2.38 8.51
CA GLY A 71 17.47 -1.39 7.82
C GLY A 71 18.04 -0.35 8.78
N LEU A 72 17.21 0.22 9.65
CA LEU A 72 17.63 1.17 10.69
C LEU A 72 18.59 0.55 11.69
N ILE A 73 18.35 -0.68 12.13
CA ILE A 73 19.26 -1.39 13.04
C ILE A 73 20.62 -1.60 12.37
N VAL A 74 20.64 -1.97 11.09
CA VAL A 74 21.88 -2.17 10.32
C VAL A 74 22.65 -0.85 10.15
N LEU A 75 21.94 0.26 9.95
CA LEU A 75 22.56 1.58 9.82
C LEU A 75 23.35 2.02 11.04
N GLU A 76 22.95 1.61 12.24
CA GLU A 76 23.69 1.91 13.47
C GLU A 76 25.10 1.28 13.48
N TYR A 77 25.28 0.15 12.79
CA TYR A 77 26.56 -0.55 12.72
C TYR A 77 27.43 -0.14 11.52
N VAL A 78 26.89 0.66 10.60
CA VAL A 78 27.62 1.13 9.42
C VAL A 78 28.17 2.53 9.67
N PRO A 79 29.49 2.75 9.60
CA PRO A 79 30.02 4.10 9.65
C PRO A 79 29.63 4.83 8.34
N TYR A 80 28.75 5.82 8.45
CA TYR A 80 28.33 6.66 7.32
C TYR A 80 28.51 8.14 7.66
N GLU A 81 28.78 8.94 6.63
CA GLU A 81 28.76 10.40 6.73
C GLU A 81 27.34 10.92 6.48
N TYR A 82 26.92 11.98 7.18
CA TYR A 82 25.56 12.54 7.07
C TYR A 82 25.21 13.05 5.67
N ASP A 83 26.19 13.48 4.89
CA ASP A 83 26.01 13.90 3.48
C ASP A 83 26.10 12.73 2.48
N SER A 84 26.37 11.52 2.96
CA SER A 84 26.46 10.35 2.10
C SER A 84 25.06 9.86 1.71
N PRO A 85 24.81 9.50 0.44
CA PRO A 85 23.56 8.86 0.03
C PRO A 85 23.42 7.41 0.53
N LEU A 86 24.46 6.88 1.18
CA LEU A 86 24.57 5.49 1.63
C LEU A 86 23.47 5.05 2.61
N PRO A 87 23.03 5.87 3.59
CA PRO A 87 21.96 5.50 4.51
C PRO A 87 20.61 5.28 3.81
N TYR A 88 20.28 6.19 2.90
CA TYR A 88 19.04 6.11 2.11
C TYR A 88 19.04 4.90 1.17
N GLY A 89 20.21 4.53 0.64
CA GLY A 89 20.37 3.34 -0.20
C GLY A 89 20.18 2.04 0.58
N ILE A 90 20.76 1.94 1.78
CA ILE A 90 20.60 0.77 2.66
C ILE A 90 19.14 0.63 3.06
N GLU A 91 18.55 1.68 3.64
CA GLU A 91 17.16 1.68 4.10
C GLU A 91 16.19 1.33 2.94
N GLY A 92 16.39 1.96 1.78
CA GLY A 92 15.59 1.70 0.59
C GLY A 92 15.71 0.26 0.08
N THR A 93 16.91 -0.34 0.17
CA THR A 93 17.14 -1.74 -0.21
C THR A 93 16.39 -2.70 0.70
N PHE A 94 16.42 -2.46 2.02
CA PHE A 94 15.68 -3.26 2.98
C PHE A 94 14.16 -3.17 2.76
N ILE A 95 13.63 -1.95 2.54
CA ILE A 95 12.22 -1.74 2.20
C ILE A 95 11.84 -2.50 0.93
N ALA A 96 12.63 -2.40 -0.13
CA ALA A 96 12.41 -3.11 -1.39
C ALA A 96 12.40 -4.63 -1.20
N LEU A 97 13.27 -5.15 -0.33
CA LEU A 97 13.31 -6.57 0.03
C LEU A 97 12.01 -7.00 0.74
N GLY A 98 11.47 -6.18 1.63
CA GLY A 98 10.15 -6.40 2.24
C GLY A 98 9.02 -6.48 1.21
N PHE A 99 9.04 -5.62 0.18
CA PHE A 99 8.08 -5.68 -0.93
C PHE A 99 8.24 -6.93 -1.80
N LEU A 100 9.48 -7.32 -2.12
CA LEU A 100 9.78 -8.54 -2.88
C LEU A 100 9.28 -9.79 -2.14
N LEU A 101 9.55 -9.89 -0.84
CA LEU A 101 9.07 -11.01 -0.02
C LEU A 101 7.54 -11.04 0.07
N TYR A 102 6.89 -9.88 0.19
CA TYR A 102 5.43 -9.81 0.14
C TYR A 102 4.90 -10.33 -1.19
N TYR A 103 5.50 -9.91 -2.31
CA TYR A 103 5.12 -10.36 -3.65
C TYR A 103 5.28 -11.88 -3.80
N PHE A 104 6.40 -12.44 -3.35
CA PHE A 104 6.60 -13.89 -3.35
C PHE A 104 5.62 -14.62 -2.43
N MET A 105 5.23 -14.06 -1.29
CA MET A 105 4.26 -14.69 -0.40
C MET A 105 2.84 -14.70 -0.98
N VAL A 106 2.47 -13.64 -1.70
CA VAL A 106 1.15 -13.52 -2.33
C VAL A 106 1.07 -14.32 -3.64
N ASN A 107 2.10 -14.24 -4.49
CA ASN A 107 2.12 -14.90 -5.81
C ASN A 107 2.76 -16.30 -5.80
N GLY A 108 3.49 -16.65 -4.74
CA GLY A 108 4.12 -17.96 -4.57
C GLY A 108 3.15 -19.04 -4.09
N LYS A 109 1.86 -18.74 -3.93
CA LYS A 109 0.84 -19.79 -3.79
C LYS A 109 0.64 -20.39 -5.17
N PRO A 110 1.15 -21.60 -5.46
CA PRO A 110 0.87 -22.22 -6.73
C PRO A 110 -0.65 -22.41 -6.77
N SER A 111 -1.24 -22.06 -7.90
CA SER A 111 -2.50 -22.60 -8.37
C SER A 111 -2.36 -24.13 -8.47
N GLY A 112 -2.37 -24.80 -7.31
CA GLY A 112 -2.40 -26.24 -7.15
C GLY A 112 -3.83 -26.71 -7.25
N ALA A 113 -4.22 -27.04 -8.48
CA ALA A 113 -5.07 -28.17 -8.84
C ALA A 113 -6.20 -28.54 -7.87
N LYS A 114 -7.40 -28.02 -8.13
CA LYS A 114 -8.64 -28.76 -7.90
C LYS A 114 -9.69 -28.36 -8.93
N ARG A 115 -9.64 -29.01 -10.09
CA ARG A 115 -10.72 -29.21 -11.05
C ARG A 115 -10.35 -30.42 -11.91
N GLU A 116 -11.37 -31.13 -12.38
CA GLU A 116 -11.39 -32.52 -12.89
C GLU A 116 -11.64 -33.50 -11.73
N GLU A 117 -12.91 -33.63 -11.30
CA GLU A 117 -13.99 -34.51 -11.84
C GLU A 117 -13.90 -35.94 -11.29
#